data_AF-A0A5I0D6F8-F1
#
_entry.id   AF-A0A5I0D6F8-F1
#
_cell.length_a   1.000
_cell.length_b   1.000
_cell.length_c   1.000
_cell.angle_alpha   90.00
_cell.angle_beta   90.00
_cell.angle_gamma   90.00
#
_symmetry.space_group_name_H-M   'P 1'
#
loop_
_entity.id
_entity.type
_entity.pdbx_description
1 polymer ?
#
loop_
_entity_poly.entity_id
_entity_poly.type
_entity_poly.pdbx_seq_one_letter_code
_entity_poly.pdbx_strand_id
1 'polypeptide(L)'
;MINFEDSGLFLLELCDVFPIKRYFDISNNILAQYEGDIVYNFFHGNSWFDLAHHLDFKSDGESLEKGCLYLQCDEFKYCFPLYIYASLINHEGWAFEYSFFLHYLTPGVMEENVFSDFIEQFNEQQRVLIYEFVLYKVKNVQDPMAIDAFARFWMLYS
;
A
#
# COMPACT_ATOMS: atom_id res chain seq x y z
N MET A 1 -15.53 -1.29 -13.70
CA MET A 1 -14.43 -2.26 -13.81
C MET A 1 -13.17 -1.44 -13.92
N ILE A 2 -12.33 -1.46 -12.89
CA ILE A 2 -11.10 -0.68 -12.82
C ILE A 2 -10.11 -1.16 -13.88
N ASN A 3 -9.44 -0.21 -14.56
CA ASN A 3 -8.41 -0.54 -15.54
C ASN A 3 -7.03 -0.55 -14.88
N PHE A 4 -6.55 -1.73 -14.50
CA PHE A 4 -5.22 -1.92 -13.92
C PHE A 4 -4.09 -1.98 -14.97
N GLU A 5 -4.39 -2.07 -16.26
CA GLU A 5 -3.36 -2.15 -17.31
C GLU A 5 -2.82 -0.76 -17.71
N ASP A 6 -3.57 0.30 -17.40
CA ASP A 6 -3.17 1.69 -17.63
C ASP A 6 -2.89 2.36 -16.28
N SER A 7 -1.61 2.46 -15.93
CA SER A 7 -1.19 3.05 -14.65
C SER A 7 -1.61 4.52 -14.53
N GLY A 8 -1.71 5.28 -15.63
CA GLY A 8 -2.15 6.66 -15.60
C GLY A 8 -3.64 6.77 -15.25
N LEU A 9 -4.49 5.97 -15.89
CA LEU A 9 -5.92 5.91 -15.56
C LEU A 9 -6.14 5.38 -14.14
N PHE A 10 -5.39 4.37 -13.73
CA PHE A 10 -5.52 3.79 -12.39
C PHE A 10 -5.12 4.79 -11.28
N LEU A 11 -4.10 5.61 -11.52
CA LEU A 11 -3.74 6.67 -10.57
C LEU A 11 -4.88 7.66 -10.36
N LEU A 12 -5.64 7.98 -11.41
CA LEU A 12 -6.84 8.84 -11.30
C LEU A 12 -7.95 8.16 -10.50
N GLU A 13 -8.19 6.87 -10.72
CA GLU A 13 -9.16 6.09 -9.91
C GLU A 13 -8.78 6.09 -8.42
N LEU A 14 -7.49 5.98 -8.09
CA LEU A 14 -7.02 6.09 -6.70
C LEU A 14 -7.30 7.49 -6.12
N CYS A 15 -7.16 8.55 -6.92
CA CYS A 15 -7.45 9.92 -6.49
C CYS A 15 -8.94 10.15 -6.19
N ASP A 16 -9.83 9.46 -6.91
CA ASP A 16 -11.27 9.56 -6.68
C ASP A 16 -11.73 8.84 -5.41
N VAL A 17 -10.96 7.83 -4.96
CA VAL A 17 -11.30 6.96 -3.83
C VAL A 17 -10.53 7.29 -2.54
N PHE A 18 -9.29 7.80 -2.66
CA PHE A 18 -8.41 8.11 -1.53
C PHE A 18 -8.10 9.60 -1.42
N PRO A 19 -8.09 10.17 -0.20
CA PRO A 19 -7.80 11.59 -0.02
C PRO A 19 -6.34 11.89 -0.39
N ILE A 20 -6.13 12.77 -1.36
CA ILE A 20 -4.79 13.27 -1.71
C ILE A 20 -4.23 14.12 -0.57
N LYS A 21 -5.04 15.03 -0.03
CA LYS A 21 -4.60 15.96 1.00
C LYS A 21 -4.30 15.22 2.30
N ARG A 22 -3.09 15.44 2.81
CA ARG A 22 -2.66 14.98 4.12
C ARG A 22 -3.11 15.95 5.22
N TYR A 23 -3.59 15.43 6.34
CA TYR A 23 -4.07 16.23 7.48
C TYR A 23 -3.24 16.08 8.75
N PHE A 24 -2.16 15.30 8.69
CA PHE A 24 -1.26 15.01 9.80
C PHE A 24 0.16 14.84 9.27
N ASP A 25 1.18 15.04 10.10
CA ASP A 25 2.58 14.81 9.69
C ASP A 25 3.04 13.39 10.03
N ILE A 26 4.13 12.93 9.40
CA ILE A 26 4.80 11.69 9.82
C ILE A 26 5.34 11.92 11.23
N SER A 27 5.11 10.96 12.11
CA SER A 27 5.59 10.95 13.47
C SER A 27 7.11 11.05 13.52
N ASN A 28 7.61 12.07 14.22
CA ASN A 28 9.04 12.23 14.47
C ASN A 28 9.62 11.07 15.31
N ASN A 29 8.77 10.24 15.94
CA ASN A 29 9.21 9.04 16.66
C ASN A 29 9.92 8.04 15.74
N ILE A 30 9.64 8.06 14.44
CA ILE A 30 10.33 7.21 13.46
C ILE A 30 11.83 7.53 13.42
N LEU A 31 12.24 8.79 13.62
CA LEU A 31 13.65 9.20 13.62
C LEU A 31 14.49 8.58 14.74
N ALA A 32 13.84 8.08 15.80
CA ALA A 32 14.53 7.37 16.89
C ALA A 32 14.82 5.90 16.55
N GLN A 33 14.25 5.38 15.46
CA GLN A 33 14.42 4.00 15.01
C GLN A 33 15.63 3.87 14.08
N TYR A 34 16.28 2.71 14.12
CA TYR A 34 17.36 2.40 13.18
C TYR A 34 16.84 2.49 11.74
N GLU A 35 17.49 3.31 10.91
CA GLU A 35 17.08 3.58 9.51
C GLU A 35 15.71 4.24 9.34
N GLY A 36 15.12 4.78 10.42
CA GLY A 36 13.86 5.51 10.36
C GLY A 36 13.98 6.86 9.65
N ASP A 37 15.18 7.43 9.53
CA ASP A 37 15.44 8.63 8.76
C ASP A 37 15.16 8.45 7.26
N ILE A 38 15.37 7.25 6.71
CA ILE A 38 15.04 6.91 5.32
C ILE A 38 13.53 7.06 5.09
N VAL A 39 12.72 6.45 5.95
CA VAL A 39 11.25 6.53 5.89
C VAL A 39 10.78 7.96 6.13
N TYR A 40 11.31 8.62 7.15
CA TYR A 40 10.93 9.98 7.46
C TYR A 40 11.20 10.92 6.28
N ASN A 41 12.41 10.90 5.72
CA ASN A 41 12.78 11.79 4.62
C ASN A 41 11.96 11.54 3.35
N PHE A 42 11.55 10.30 3.10
CA PHE A 42 10.71 9.96 1.96
C PHE A 42 9.26 10.46 2.14
N PHE A 43 8.64 10.15 3.28
CA PHE A 43 7.21 10.43 3.49
C PHE A 43 6.90 11.80 4.08
N HIS A 44 7.84 12.46 4.75
CA HIS A 44 7.60 13.72 5.44
C HIS A 44 7.37 14.87 4.47
N GLY A 45 6.28 15.62 4.67
CA GLY A 45 5.92 16.77 3.83
C GLY A 45 5.37 16.41 2.44
N ASN A 46 5.41 15.13 2.03
CA ASN A 46 4.91 14.67 0.74
C ASN A 46 3.51 14.05 0.87
N SER A 47 2.65 14.28 -0.13
CA SER A 47 1.41 13.51 -0.28
C SER A 47 1.71 12.17 -0.95
N TRP A 48 0.86 11.15 -0.73
CA TRP A 48 1.01 9.87 -1.43
C TRP A 48 0.98 10.03 -2.95
N PHE A 49 0.22 11.03 -3.44
CA PHE A 49 0.07 11.33 -4.86
C PHE A 49 1.34 11.96 -5.44
N ASP A 50 1.96 12.90 -4.72
CA ASP A 50 3.23 13.49 -5.14
C ASP A 50 4.33 12.42 -5.20
N LEU A 51 4.36 11.52 -4.23
CA LEU A 51 5.28 10.38 -4.22
C LEU A 51 5.02 9.45 -5.42
N ALA A 52 3.77 9.12 -5.72
CA ALA A 52 3.42 8.27 -6.86
C ALA A 52 3.88 8.87 -8.20
N HIS A 53 3.80 10.19 -8.36
CA HIS A 53 4.23 10.88 -9.58
C HIS A 53 5.74 10.92 -9.80
N HIS A 54 6.53 10.85 -8.73
CA HIS A 54 7.98 10.96 -8.78
C HIS A 54 8.69 9.66 -8.41
N LEU A 55 7.94 8.56 -8.31
CA LEU A 55 8.44 7.29 -7.80
C LEU A 55 9.54 6.72 -8.72
N ASP A 56 10.72 6.53 -8.15
CA ASP A 56 11.83 5.79 -8.77
C ASP A 56 12.25 4.65 -7.84
N PHE A 57 11.94 3.41 -8.22
CA PHE A 57 12.24 2.26 -7.37
C PHE A 57 13.72 2.10 -7.01
N LYS A 58 14.64 2.62 -7.83
CA LYS A 58 16.08 2.54 -7.54
C LYS A 58 16.48 3.38 -6.34
N SER A 59 15.83 4.52 -6.13
CA SER A 59 16.06 5.38 -4.96
C SER A 59 15.06 5.11 -3.84
N ASP A 60 13.85 4.68 -4.18
CA ASP A 60 12.71 4.75 -3.27
C ASP A 60 12.25 3.39 -2.77
N GLY A 61 12.69 2.29 -3.40
CA GLY A 61 12.25 0.93 -3.08
C GLY A 61 12.51 0.56 -1.62
N GLU A 62 13.67 0.95 -1.08
CA GLU A 62 14.02 0.74 0.33
C GLU A 62 13.12 1.54 1.28
N SER A 63 12.80 2.79 0.92
CA SER A 63 11.89 3.64 1.68
C SER A 63 10.48 3.07 1.74
N LEU A 64 9.99 2.53 0.61
CA LEU A 64 8.69 1.85 0.55
C LEU A 64 8.70 0.59 1.42
N GLU A 65 9.73 -0.24 1.32
CA GLU A 65 9.83 -1.48 2.09
C GLU A 65 9.84 -1.19 3.60
N LYS A 66 10.68 -0.24 4.04
CA LYS A 66 10.76 0.17 5.44
C LYS A 66 9.52 0.90 5.91
N GLY A 67 8.81 1.60 5.02
CA GLY A 67 7.54 2.23 5.33
C GLY A 67 6.50 1.21 5.82
N CYS A 68 6.53 -0.04 5.34
CA CYS A 68 5.68 -1.10 5.86
C CYS A 68 5.99 -1.51 7.30
N LEU A 69 7.19 -1.20 7.81
CA LEU A 69 7.63 -1.57 9.15
C LEU A 69 7.49 -0.43 10.14
N TYR A 70 7.71 0.81 9.69
CA TYR A 70 7.91 1.95 10.58
C TYR A 70 6.76 2.95 10.58
N LEU A 71 5.93 3.01 9.53
CA LEU A 71 4.74 3.86 9.54
C LEU A 71 3.72 3.33 10.54
N GLN A 72 3.14 4.22 11.33
CA GLN A 72 2.00 3.87 12.18
C GLN A 72 0.79 3.53 11.32
N CYS A 73 -0.16 2.74 11.85
CA CYS A 73 -1.32 2.28 11.07
C CYS A 73 -2.08 3.42 10.37
N ASP A 74 -2.32 4.54 11.04
CA ASP A 74 -3.02 5.69 10.46
C ASP A 74 -2.22 6.37 9.34
N GLU A 75 -0.89 6.40 9.50
CA GLU A 75 0.04 6.95 8.51
C GLU A 75 0.12 6.04 7.28
N PHE A 76 0.24 4.73 7.52
CA PHE A 76 0.26 3.73 6.47
C PHE A 76 -1.06 3.69 5.72
N LYS A 77 -2.20 3.77 6.42
CA LYS A 77 -3.53 3.83 5.80
C LYS A 77 -3.64 5.01 4.83
N TYR A 78 -3.09 6.17 5.17
CA TYR A 78 -3.04 7.31 4.26
C TYR A 78 -2.15 7.05 3.04
N CYS A 79 -1.01 6.38 3.23
CA CYS A 79 -0.07 6.03 2.17
C CYS A 79 -0.47 4.78 1.37
N PHE A 80 -1.47 4.01 1.80
CA PHE A 80 -1.94 2.79 1.16
C PHE A 80 -2.14 2.88 -0.38
N PRO A 81 -2.77 3.92 -0.95
CA PRO A 81 -2.87 4.07 -2.40
C PRO A 81 -1.52 4.15 -3.12
N LEU A 82 -0.48 4.74 -2.51
CA LEU A 82 0.88 4.72 -3.07
C LEU A 82 1.39 3.30 -3.19
N TYR A 83 1.17 2.45 -2.19
CA TYR A 83 1.61 1.05 -2.21
C TYR A 83 0.88 0.23 -3.27
N ILE A 84 -0.43 0.42 -3.42
CA ILE A 84 -1.19 -0.20 -4.51
C ILE A 84 -0.64 0.25 -5.89
N TYR A 85 -0.46 1.56 -6.07
CA TYR A 85 0.08 2.11 -7.33
C TYR A 85 1.49 1.59 -7.63
N ALA A 86 2.38 1.63 -6.63
CA ALA A 86 3.74 1.15 -6.72
C ALA A 86 3.76 -0.34 -7.08
N SER A 87 2.97 -1.19 -6.41
CA SER A 87 2.85 -2.61 -6.74
C SER A 87 2.39 -2.83 -8.18
N LEU A 88 1.53 -1.96 -8.73
CA LEU A 88 1.06 -2.10 -10.10
C LEU A 88 2.18 -1.89 -11.12
N ILE A 89 3.04 -0.90 -10.89
CA ILE A 89 4.14 -0.56 -11.80
C ILE A 89 5.47 -1.25 -11.45
N ASN A 90 5.47 -2.14 -10.44
CA ASN A 90 6.63 -2.90 -9.98
C ASN A 90 7.00 -4.07 -10.90
N HIS A 91 7.39 -3.78 -12.15
CA HIS A 91 7.73 -4.83 -13.12
C HIS A 91 9.06 -5.54 -12.82
N GLU A 92 9.94 -4.92 -12.03
CA GLU A 92 11.26 -5.46 -11.69
C GLU A 92 11.27 -6.30 -10.40
N GLY A 93 10.14 -6.40 -9.69
CA GLY A 93 9.99 -7.26 -8.51
C GLY A 93 10.73 -6.73 -7.27
N TRP A 94 10.68 -5.42 -7.03
CA TRP A 94 11.25 -4.79 -5.84
C TRP A 94 10.62 -5.33 -4.55
N ALA A 95 11.43 -5.50 -3.51
CA ALA A 95 11.09 -6.23 -2.29
C ALA A 95 9.94 -5.60 -1.47
N PHE A 96 9.70 -4.29 -1.61
CA PHE A 96 8.62 -3.60 -0.89
C PHE A 96 7.25 -4.27 -1.12
N GLU A 97 6.99 -4.82 -2.31
CA GLU A 97 5.71 -5.43 -2.63
C GLU A 97 5.45 -6.65 -1.75
N TYR A 98 6.46 -7.50 -1.55
CA TYR A 98 6.37 -8.61 -0.61
C TYR A 98 6.04 -8.13 0.81
N SER A 99 6.76 -7.10 1.27
CA SER A 99 6.53 -6.50 2.59
C SER A 99 5.13 -5.90 2.71
N PHE A 100 4.63 -5.24 1.66
CA PHE A 100 3.27 -4.69 1.62
C PHE A 100 2.20 -5.78 1.75
N PHE A 101 2.31 -6.85 0.95
CA PHE A 101 1.36 -7.95 1.03
C PHE A 101 1.36 -8.61 2.41
N LEU A 102 2.55 -8.91 2.94
CA LEU A 102 2.70 -9.64 4.20
C LEU A 102 2.19 -8.85 5.42
N HIS A 103 2.39 -7.53 5.42
CA HIS A 103 2.02 -6.68 6.56
C HIS A 103 0.59 -6.12 6.47
N TYR A 104 0.06 -5.89 5.26
CA TYR A 104 -1.15 -5.08 5.09
C TYR A 104 -2.21 -5.64 4.13
N LEU A 105 -1.95 -6.75 3.44
CA LEU A 105 -2.97 -7.44 2.64
C LEU A 105 -3.29 -8.85 3.15
N THR A 106 -2.53 -9.35 4.13
CA THR A 106 -2.72 -10.64 4.76
C THR A 106 -2.62 -10.47 6.28
N PRO A 107 -3.37 -11.22 7.10
CA PRO A 107 -3.16 -11.31 8.55
C PRO A 107 -1.88 -12.09 8.90
N GLY A 108 -0.80 -11.89 8.15
CA GLY A 108 0.44 -12.66 8.27
C GLY A 108 1.31 -12.17 9.42
N VAL A 109 1.58 -10.87 9.47
CA VAL A 109 2.36 -10.23 10.54
C VAL A 109 1.46 -9.67 11.64
N MET A 110 0.29 -9.15 11.28
CA MET A 110 -0.70 -8.69 12.24
C MET A 110 -1.57 -9.87 12.70
N GLU A 111 -1.94 -9.90 13.98
CA GLU A 111 -2.97 -10.83 14.47
C GLU A 111 -4.29 -10.61 13.69
N GLU A 112 -5.07 -11.66 13.45
CA GLU A 112 -6.26 -11.62 12.58
C GLU A 112 -7.27 -10.54 12.96
N ASN A 113 -7.51 -10.35 14.27
CA ASN A 113 -8.38 -9.31 14.80
C ASN A 113 -7.82 -7.91 14.51
N VAL A 114 -6.52 -7.68 14.75
CA VAL A 114 -5.86 -6.40 14.48
C VAL A 114 -5.88 -6.08 12.99
N PHE A 115 -5.68 -7.08 12.15
CA PHE A 115 -5.78 -6.95 10.70
C PHE A 115 -7.20 -6.59 10.27
N SER A 116 -8.22 -7.30 10.79
CA SER A 116 -9.62 -7.00 10.50
C SER A 116 -9.98 -5.57 10.91
N ASP A 117 -9.59 -5.16 12.12
CA ASP A 117 -9.80 -3.80 12.64
C ASP A 117 -9.13 -2.76 11.73
N PHE A 118 -7.92 -3.04 11.22
CA PHE A 118 -7.24 -2.17 10.25
C PHE A 118 -8.02 -2.04 8.94
N ILE A 119 -8.48 -3.15 8.35
CA ILE A 119 -9.25 -3.14 7.10
C ILE A 119 -10.60 -2.44 7.28
N GLU A 120 -11.23 -2.56 8.45
CA GLU A 120 -12.51 -1.90 8.77
C GLU A 120 -12.41 -0.37 8.77
N GLN A 121 -11.21 0.20 8.94
CA GLN A 121 -11.01 1.64 8.89
C GLN A 121 -11.15 2.23 7.47
N PHE A 122 -11.01 1.43 6.42
CA PHE A 122 -11.28 1.86 5.05
C PHE A 122 -12.78 2.01 4.83
N ASN A 123 -13.20 2.95 3.98
CA ASN A 123 -14.61 3.01 3.59
C ASN A 123 -14.93 1.88 2.58
N GLU A 124 -16.22 1.70 2.26
CA GLU A 124 -16.67 0.65 1.34
C GLU A 124 -15.99 0.74 -0.04
N GLN A 125 -15.93 1.93 -0.64
CA GLN A 125 -15.30 2.13 -1.95
C GLN A 125 -13.80 1.79 -1.93
N GLN A 126 -13.11 2.16 -0.86
CA GLN A 126 -11.70 1.83 -0.66
C GLN A 126 -11.49 0.32 -0.54
N ARG A 127 -12.31 -0.38 0.27
CA ARG A 127 -12.22 -1.85 0.39
C ARG A 127 -12.51 -2.55 -0.92
N VAL A 128 -13.49 -2.08 -1.69
CA VAL A 128 -13.78 -2.62 -3.03
C VAL A 128 -12.58 -2.45 -3.96
N LEU A 129 -11.94 -1.28 -3.98
CA LEU A 129 -10.74 -1.06 -4.79
C LEU A 129 -9.59 -1.99 -4.37
N ILE A 130 -9.34 -2.14 -3.07
CA ILE A 130 -8.30 -3.03 -2.55
C ILE A 130 -8.59 -4.48 -2.94
N TYR A 131 -9.85 -4.93 -2.79
CA TYR A 131 -10.28 -6.25 -3.23
C TYR A 131 -10.07 -6.45 -4.73
N GLU A 132 -10.48 -5.49 -5.57
CA GLU A 132 -10.30 -5.57 -7.02
C GLU A 132 -8.82 -5.61 -7.41
N PHE A 133 -7.95 -4.87 -6.69
CA PHE A 133 -6.50 -4.92 -6.86
C PHE A 133 -5.92 -6.31 -6.55
N VAL A 134 -6.29 -6.89 -5.41
CA VAL A 134 -5.87 -8.26 -5.04
C VAL A 134 -6.36 -9.25 -6.09
N LEU A 135 -7.62 -9.14 -6.51
CA LEU A 135 -8.22 -10.03 -7.51
C LEU A 135 -7.55 -9.90 -8.88
N TYR A 136 -7.17 -8.70 -9.28
CA TYR A 136 -6.39 -8.43 -10.49
C TYR A 136 -5.03 -9.13 -10.41
N LYS A 137 -4.29 -8.95 -9.31
CA LYS A 137 -2.99 -9.61 -9.10
C LYS A 137 -3.11 -11.13 -9.11
N VAL A 138 -4.20 -11.68 -8.59
CA VAL A 138 -4.49 -13.13 -8.64
C VAL A 138 -4.76 -13.62 -10.06
N LYS A 139 -5.67 -12.96 -10.79
CA LYS A 139 -6.20 -13.49 -12.07
C LYS A 139 -5.33 -13.16 -13.27
N ASN A 140 -4.74 -11.98 -13.28
CA ASN A 140 -4.04 -11.43 -14.44
C ASN A 140 -2.53 -11.55 -14.28
N VAL A 141 -2.00 -11.25 -13.09
CA VAL A 141 -0.54 -11.29 -12.82
C VAL A 141 -0.10 -12.67 -12.32
N GLN A 142 -1.01 -13.44 -11.71
CA GLN A 142 -0.73 -14.71 -11.04
C GLN A 142 0.30 -14.56 -9.91
N ASP A 143 0.22 -13.44 -9.19
CA ASP A 143 1.11 -13.12 -8.08
C ASP A 143 0.89 -14.10 -6.91
N PRO A 144 1.92 -14.86 -6.46
CA PRO A 144 1.79 -15.81 -5.36
C PRO A 144 1.35 -15.18 -4.04
N MET A 145 1.79 -13.95 -3.75
CA MET A 145 1.42 -13.23 -2.53
C MET A 145 -0.04 -12.79 -2.58
N ALA A 146 -0.52 -12.35 -3.75
CA ALA A 146 -1.92 -12.01 -3.92
C ALA A 146 -2.83 -13.24 -3.82
N ILE A 147 -2.38 -14.40 -4.32
CA ILE A 147 -3.10 -15.68 -4.18
C ILE A 147 -3.23 -16.06 -2.71
N ASP A 148 -2.15 -15.95 -1.93
CA ASP A 148 -2.18 -16.22 -0.48
C ASP A 148 -3.07 -15.21 0.27
N ALA A 149 -2.93 -13.91 -0.01
CA ALA A 149 -3.76 -12.85 0.57
C ALA A 149 -5.25 -13.08 0.28
N PHE A 150 -5.57 -13.45 -0.97
CA PHE A 150 -6.93 -13.77 -1.37
C PHE A 150 -7.49 -14.96 -0.61
N ALA A 151 -6.74 -16.06 -0.55
CA ALA A 151 -7.16 -17.27 0.15
C ALA A 151 -7.35 -17.07 1.66
N ARG A 152 -6.52 -16.23 2.28
CA ARG A 152 -6.54 -16.00 3.73
C ARG A 152 -7.59 -15.00 4.19
N PHE A 153 -7.94 -14.02 3.37
CA PHE A 153 -8.86 -12.97 3.80
C PHE A 153 -9.78 -12.45 2.69
N TRP A 154 -9.24 -12.04 1.55
CA TRP A 154 -10.04 -11.27 0.56
C TRP A 154 -11.12 -12.09 -0.15
N MET A 155 -11.08 -13.41 -0.10
CA MET A 155 -12.19 -14.28 -0.56
C MET A 155 -13.50 -14.01 0.20
N LEU A 156 -13.45 -13.48 1.42
CA LEU A 156 -14.66 -13.13 2.19
C LEU A 156 -15.47 -11.98 1.56
N TYR A 157 -14.86 -11.22 0.66
CA TYR A 157 -15.46 -10.09 -0.05
C TYR A 157 -15.98 -10.46 -1.46
N SER A 158 -15.90 -11.74 -1.85
CA SER A 158 -16.34 -12.24 -3.16
C SER A 158 -17.85 -12.38 -3.32
#